data_AF-A0A068UQP9-F1
#
_entry.id   AF-A0A068UQP9-F1
#
_cell.length_a   1.000
_cell.length_b   1.000
_cell.length_c   1.000
_cell.angle_alpha   90.00
_cell.angle_beta   90.00
_cell.angle_gamma   90.00
#
_symmetry.space_group_name_H-M   'P 1'
#
loop_
_entity.id
_entity.type
_entity.pdbx_description
1 polymer ?
#
loop_
_entity_poly.entity_id
_entity_poly.type
_entity_poly.pdbx_seq_one_letter_code
_entity_poly.pdbx_strand_id
1 'polypeptide(L)' 'MGLIRSCFSFMVGTVFGVYLAQNYNVPNVQKLCNTGLVIAKHIEENYRKPKNRDRDE' A
#
# COMPACT_ATOMS: atom_id res chain seq x y z
N MET A 1 -29.83 18.76 -2.13
CA MET A 1 -29.33 17.62 -2.93
C MET A 1 -27.85 17.35 -2.60
N GLY A 2 -27.53 16.79 -1.42
CA GLY A 2 -26.13 16.65 -0.97
C GLY A 2 -25.81 15.29 -0.37
N LEU A 3 -26.53 14.92 0.70
CA LEU A 3 -26.29 13.66 1.40
C LEU A 3 -26.76 12.43 0.63
N ILE A 4 -28.01 12.41 0.15
CA ILE A 4 -28.56 11.23 -0.56
C ILE A 4 -27.76 10.90 -1.82
N ARG A 5 -27.33 11.93 -2.59
CA ARG A 5 -26.50 11.73 -3.78
C ARG A 5 -25.10 11.21 -3.44
N SER A 6 -24.50 11.73 -2.36
CA SER A 6 -23.17 11.28 -1.90
C SER A 6 -23.21 9.86 -1.35
N CYS A 7 -24.20 9.54 -0.50
CA CYS A 7 -24.40 8.21 0.05
C CYS A 7 -24.74 7.18 -1.03
N PHE A 8 -25.51 7.55 -2.05
CA PHE A 8 -25.79 6.68 -3.19
C PHE A 8 -24.50 6.32 -3.95
N SER A 9 -23.68 7.31 -4.30
CA SER A 9 -22.40 7.05 -4.96
C SER A 9 -21.46 6.18 -4.12
N PHE A 10 -21.46 6.38 -2.79
CA PHE A 10 -20.68 5.56 -1.86
C PHE A 10 -21.18 4.10 -1.82
N MET A 11 -22.50 3.89 -1.75
CA MET A 11 -23.10 2.56 -1.77
C MET A 11 -22.84 1.84 -3.11
N VAL A 12 -23.08 2.51 -4.23
CA VAL A 12 -22.82 1.94 -5.57
C VAL A 12 -21.35 1.60 -5.74
N GLY A 13 -20.43 2.50 -5.33
CA GLY A 13 -19.00 2.24 -5.37
C GLY A 13 -18.58 1.06 -4.49
N THR A 14 -19.19 0.91 -3.32
CA THR A 14 -18.93 -0.21 -2.40
C THR A 14 -19.39 -1.53 -2.99
N VAL A 15 -20.64 -1.60 -3.49
CA VAL A 15 -21.18 -2.82 -4.11
C VAL A 15 -20.35 -3.22 -5.33
N PHE A 16 -19.99 -2.25 -6.18
CA PHE A 16 -19.12 -2.47 -7.32
C PHE A 16 -17.73 -2.97 -6.91
N GLY A 17 -17.13 -2.38 -5.87
CA GLY A 17 -15.85 -2.83 -5.32
C GLY A 17 -15.89 -4.26 -4.80
N VAL A 18 -16.95 -4.65 -4.09
CA VAL A 18 -17.17 -6.03 -3.63
C VAL A 18 -17.32 -6.98 -4.81
N TYR A 19 -18.09 -6.60 -5.83
CA TYR A 19 -18.25 -7.41 -7.04
C TYR A 19 -16.90 -7.66 -7.73
N LEU A 20 -16.08 -6.62 -7.89
CA LEU A 20 -14.74 -6.77 -8.45
C LEU A 20 -13.85 -7.68 -7.60
N ALA A 21 -13.89 -7.53 -6.27
CA ALA A 21 -13.09 -8.34 -5.36
C ALA A 21 -13.46 -9.83 -5.38
N GLN A 22 -14.72 -10.15 -5.71
CA GLN A 22 -15.20 -11.53 -5.82
C GLN A 22 -14.97 -12.12 -7.22
N ASN A 23 -15.07 -11.32 -8.28
CA ASN A 23 -15.01 -11.80 -9.68
C ASN A 23 -13.62 -11.75 -10.29
N TYR A 24 -12.68 -11.02 -9.68
CA TYR A 24 -11.29 -10.96 -10.12
C TYR A 24 -10.36 -11.41 -9.01
N ASN A 25 -9.23 -12.00 -9.41
CA ASN A 25 -8.14 -12.30 -8.49
C ASN A 25 -7.46 -10.99 -8.06
N VAL A 26 -8.01 -10.32 -7.06
CA VAL A 26 -7.41 -9.10 -6.52
C VAL A 26 -6.12 -9.47 -5.81
N PRO A 27 -4.98 -8.85 -6.19
CA PRO A 27 -3.70 -9.16 -5.57
C PRO A 27 -3.76 -8.89 -4.07
N ASN A 28 -3.17 -9.79 -3.29
CA ASN A 28 -3.11 -9.64 -1.85
C ASN A 28 -2.26 -8.40 -1.50
N VAL A 29 -2.93 -7.33 -1.09
CA VAL A 29 -2.32 -6.03 -0.77
C VAL A 29 -1.30 -6.18 0.36
N GLN A 30 -1.54 -7.06 1.33
CA GLN A 30 -0.59 -7.33 2.41
C GLN A 30 0.71 -7.94 1.87
N LYS A 31 0.63 -8.90 0.95
CA LYS A 31 1.83 -9.46 0.29
C LYS A 31 2.57 -8.40 -0.52
N LEU A 32 1.84 -7.53 -1.22
CA LEU A 32 2.42 -6.43 -2.00
C LEU A 32 3.15 -5.43 -1.09
N CYS A 33 2.53 -5.01 0.01
CA CYS A 33 3.14 -4.13 0.99
C CYS A 33 4.39 -4.76 1.63
N ASN A 34 4.31 -6.02 2.05
CA ASN A 34 5.45 -6.73 2.64
C ASN A 34 6.62 -6.83 1.65
N THR A 35 6.34 -7.14 0.39
CA THR A 35 7.36 -7.20 -0.67
C THR A 35 7.96 -5.82 -0.91
N GLY A 36 7.13 -4.78 -0.96
CA GLY A 36 7.58 -3.39 -1.07
C GLY A 36 8.49 -2.96 0.07
N LEU A 37 8.17 -3.34 1.32
CA LEU A 37 9.02 -3.06 2.48
C LEU A 37 10.38 -3.75 2.38
N VAL A 38 10.42 -5.01 1.94
CA VAL A 38 11.69 -5.74 1.74
C VAL A 38 12.53 -5.07 0.66
N ILE A 39 11.92 -4.68 -0.48
CA ILE A 39 12.61 -3.97 -1.56
C ILE A 39 13.14 -2.62 -1.06
N ALA A 40 12.31 -1.86 -0.33
CA ALA A 40 12.70 -0.58 0.23
C ALA A 40 13.89 -0.72 1.19
N LYS A 41 13.87 -1.74 2.06
CA LYS A 41 14.98 -2.05 2.96
C LYS A 41 16.24 -2.44 2.21
N HIS A 42 16.13 -3.24 1.14
CA HIS A 42 17.28 -3.62 0.33
C HIS A 42 17.90 -2.41 -0.38
N ILE A 43 17.08 -1.49 -0.88
CA ILE A 43 17.54 -0.21 -1.45
C ILE A 43 18.20 0.64 -0.36
N GLU A 44 17.58 0.75 0.82
CA GLU A 44 18.17 1.47 1.95
C GLU A 44 19.54 0.89 2.31
N GLU A 45 19.67 -0.42 2.52
CA GLU A 45 20.92 -1.08 2.88
C GLU A 45 22.01 -0.90 1.83
N ASN A 46 21.67 -0.99 0.53
CA ASN A 46 22.64 -0.86 -0.56
C ASN A 46 23.13 0.58 -0.75
N TYR A 47 22.26 1.58 -0.54
CA TYR A 47 22.58 2.99 -0.83
C TYR A 47 22.81 3.85 0.42
N ARG A 48 22.61 3.29 1.62
CA ARG A 48 22.91 3.97 2.87
C ARG A 48 24.40 4.22 2.97
N LYS A 49 24.78 5.48 3.20
CA LYS A 49 26.18 5.84 3.48
C LYS A 49 26.68 5.02 4.68
N PRO A 50 27.87 4.39 4.59
CA PRO A 50 28.45 3.69 5.73
C PRO A 50 28.59 4.68 6.89
N LYS A 51 28.20 4.25 8.10
CA LYS A 51 28.37 5.05 9.30
C LYS A 51 29.88 5.14 9.57
N ASN A 52 30.45 6.34 9.50
CA ASN A 52 31.84 6.58 9.93
C ASN A 52 31.99 6.05 11.36
N ARG A 53 32.86 5.06 11.55
CA ARG A 53 33.22 4.51 12.87
C ARG A 53 34.30 5.33 13.58
N ASP A 54 34.88 6.34 12.93
CA ASP A 54 36.03 7.10 13.45
C ASP A 54 35.65 8.50 13.93
N ARG A 55 34.95 8.61 15.07
CA ARG A 55 34.90 9.87 15.81
C ARG A 55 34.65 9.74 17.32
N ASP A 56 35.00 8.61 17.94
CA ASP A 56 34.91 8.40 19.39
C ASP A 56 36.05 7.52 19.95
N GLU A 57 37.30 7.72 19.51
CA GLU A 57 38.52 7.35 20.27
C GLU A 57 39.71 8.26 19.86
#